data_AF-A0A3C2E8N9-F1
#
_entry.id   AF-A0A3C2E8N9-F1
#
_cell.length_a   1.000
_cell.length_b   1.000
_cell.length_c   1.000
_cell.angle_alpha   90.00
_cell.angle_beta   90.00
_cell.angle_gamma   90.00
#
_symmetry.space_group_name_H-M   'P 1'
#
loop_
_entity.id
_entity.type
_entity.pdbx_description
1 polymer ?
#
loop_
_entity_poly.entity_id
_entity_poly.type
_entity_poly.pdbx_seq_one_letter_code
_entity_poly.pdbx_strand_id
1 'polypeptide(L)'
;MKHALLAVSALGLALSTAASASVPPPPPGPPPGLPESYEGYATDSLWYAYLFWVRGETVTRREAAYEALRLPGYSSDETAWRTELDGPRYEAVSWWIPHGNLFAFEWVCPVSAGYGDNPEGCLWRYRSAFFTTDAQAVHAIAYDTFDGAAFAARLREQGVAPEAVDRNYRSGFGQQAVVHARLDAMIQTRDVREDTCPGVRDGVEALAAISLPLSPYGPPAGTP
;
A
#
# COMPACT_ATOMS: atom_id res chain seq x y z
N MET A 1 59.06 -18.39 -36.58
CA MET A 1 58.21 -17.86 -35.49
C MET A 1 56.81 -17.70 -36.07
N LYS A 2 55.98 -18.74 -35.92
CA LYS A 2 54.82 -18.84 -35.00
C LYS A 2 53.61 -17.99 -35.45
N HIS A 3 52.56 -18.72 -35.85
CA HIS A 3 51.20 -18.30 -36.22
C HIS A 3 50.41 -17.67 -35.05
N ALA A 4 49.39 -16.85 -35.38
CA ALA A 4 48.04 -16.83 -34.77
C ALA A 4 47.27 -15.59 -35.31
N LEU A 5 46.21 -15.72 -36.11
CA LEU A 5 44.80 -16.10 -35.82
C LEU A 5 43.97 -15.06 -35.03
N LEU A 6 42.87 -14.64 -35.69
CA LEU A 6 41.52 -14.33 -35.17
C LEU A 6 41.39 -13.12 -34.20
N ALA A 7 40.29 -12.39 -34.11
CA ALA A 7 38.90 -12.79 -34.28
C ALA A 7 38.00 -11.62 -34.69
N VAL A 8 37.04 -11.94 -35.55
CA VAL A 8 35.79 -11.20 -35.76
C VAL A 8 35.09 -11.03 -34.42
N SER A 9 34.91 -9.80 -33.95
CA SER A 9 34.10 -9.54 -32.76
C SER A 9 32.63 -9.62 -33.15
N ALA A 10 31.98 -10.62 -32.56
CA ALA A 10 30.61 -11.01 -32.79
C ALA A 10 29.63 -9.88 -32.44
N LEU A 11 28.67 -9.72 -33.34
CA LEU A 11 27.41 -9.01 -33.13
C LEU A 11 26.64 -9.70 -31.99
N GLY A 12 26.87 -9.27 -30.76
CA GLY A 12 26.09 -9.69 -29.60
C GLY A 12 24.72 -9.02 -29.65
N LEU A 13 23.75 -9.66 -30.31
CA LEU A 13 22.34 -9.40 -30.08
C LEU A 13 22.08 -9.60 -28.58
N ALA A 14 22.01 -8.50 -27.83
CA ALA A 14 21.39 -8.49 -26.53
C ALA A 14 19.90 -8.76 -26.75
N LEU A 15 19.52 -10.03 -26.63
CA LEU A 15 18.14 -10.44 -26.44
C LEU A 15 17.61 -9.68 -25.23
N SER A 16 16.81 -8.65 -25.49
CA SER A 16 15.91 -8.06 -24.52
C SER A 16 15.03 -9.19 -23.99
N THR A 17 15.41 -9.78 -22.86
CA THR A 17 14.50 -10.61 -22.08
C THR A 17 13.37 -9.69 -21.69
N ALA A 18 12.26 -9.75 -22.43
CA ALA A 18 10.99 -9.21 -22.00
C ALA A 18 10.82 -9.70 -20.56
N ALA A 19 10.87 -8.76 -19.61
CA ALA A 19 10.54 -9.05 -18.23
C ALA A 19 9.13 -9.61 -18.28
N SER A 20 9.03 -10.94 -18.18
CA SER A 20 7.75 -11.63 -18.13
C SER A 20 7.09 -11.11 -16.86
N ALA A 21 6.17 -10.16 -17.02
CA ALA A 21 5.29 -9.74 -15.95
C ALA A 21 4.58 -11.02 -15.49
N SER A 22 5.07 -11.62 -14.41
CA SER A 22 4.56 -12.88 -13.91
C SER A 22 3.09 -12.66 -13.59
N VAL A 23 2.21 -13.36 -14.31
CA VAL A 23 0.78 -13.37 -14.00
C VAL A 23 0.65 -13.69 -12.50
N PRO A 24 -0.04 -12.85 -11.70
CA PRO A 24 -0.13 -13.09 -10.27
C PRO A 24 -0.73 -14.49 -10.04
N PRO A 25 -0.25 -15.25 -9.04
CA PRO A 25 -0.74 -16.59 -8.79
C PRO A 25 -2.27 -16.56 -8.58
N PRO A 26 -2.99 -17.60 -9.02
CA PRO A 26 -4.43 -17.66 -8.79
C PRO A 26 -4.71 -17.58 -7.27
N PRO A 27 -5.85 -16.98 -6.87
CA PRO A 27 -6.24 -16.98 -5.46
C PRO A 27 -6.39 -18.42 -4.94
N PRO A 28 -6.07 -18.68 -3.67
CA PRO A 28 -6.29 -19.99 -3.06
C PRO A 28 -7.78 -20.36 -3.06
N GLY A 29 -8.08 -21.65 -3.21
CA GLY A 29 -9.45 -22.19 -3.12
C GLY A 29 -9.95 -22.27 -1.66
N PRO A 30 -11.23 -22.58 -1.43
CA PRO A 30 -11.79 -22.67 -0.08
C PRO A 30 -11.12 -23.76 0.77
N PRO A 31 -11.27 -23.69 2.12
CA PRO A 31 -10.89 -24.78 3.01
C PRO A 31 -11.48 -26.12 2.55
N PRO A 32 -10.73 -27.24 2.63
CA PRO A 32 -11.25 -28.54 2.26
C PRO A 32 -12.35 -29.00 3.23
N GLY A 33 -13.31 -29.78 2.73
CA GLY A 33 -14.36 -30.40 3.56
C GLY A 33 -15.53 -29.49 3.92
N LEU A 34 -15.60 -28.29 3.35
CA LEU A 34 -16.79 -27.44 3.46
C LEU A 34 -17.94 -27.99 2.60
N PRO A 35 -19.21 -27.78 2.99
CA PRO A 35 -20.36 -28.09 2.15
C PRO A 35 -20.31 -27.29 0.84
N GLU A 36 -21.05 -27.74 -0.18
CA GLU A 36 -21.13 -27.03 -1.47
C GLU A 36 -21.83 -25.67 -1.35
N SER A 37 -22.77 -25.55 -0.41
CA SER A 37 -23.49 -24.31 -0.15
C SER A 37 -23.93 -24.16 1.31
N TYR A 38 -24.23 -22.92 1.70
CA TYR A 38 -24.83 -22.54 2.98
C TYR A 38 -26.09 -21.75 2.69
N GLU A 39 -27.28 -22.25 3.06
CA GLU A 39 -28.56 -21.53 2.83
C GLU A 39 -28.77 -21.05 1.37
N GLY A 40 -28.28 -21.82 0.38
CA GLY A 40 -28.36 -21.47 -1.05
C GLY A 40 -27.20 -20.62 -1.57
N TYR A 41 -26.34 -20.07 -0.70
CA TYR A 41 -25.12 -19.39 -1.09
C TYR A 41 -24.03 -20.41 -1.41
N ALA A 42 -23.51 -20.40 -2.64
CA ALA A 42 -22.40 -21.27 -3.04
C ALA A 42 -21.14 -20.98 -2.21
N THR A 43 -20.51 -22.02 -1.67
CA THR A 43 -19.32 -21.89 -0.81
C THR A 43 -18.16 -21.24 -1.54
N ASP A 44 -17.94 -21.58 -2.81
CA ASP A 44 -16.91 -20.93 -3.64
C ASP A 44 -17.14 -19.42 -3.75
N SER A 45 -18.37 -19.00 -4.01
CA SER A 45 -18.71 -17.57 -4.09
C SER A 45 -18.46 -16.86 -2.76
N LEU A 46 -18.93 -17.44 -1.65
CA LEU A 46 -18.70 -16.90 -0.31
C LEU A 46 -17.22 -16.80 0.03
N TRP A 47 -16.45 -17.84 -0.28
CA TRP A 47 -15.00 -17.87 -0.04
C TRP A 47 -14.27 -16.78 -0.82
N TYR A 48 -14.50 -16.68 -2.14
CA TYR A 48 -13.80 -15.68 -2.94
C TYR A 48 -14.24 -14.26 -2.62
N ALA A 49 -15.53 -14.03 -2.34
CA ALA A 49 -16.01 -12.75 -1.86
C ALA A 49 -15.36 -12.37 -0.52
N TYR A 50 -15.25 -13.31 0.42
CA TYR A 50 -14.60 -13.09 1.70
C TYR A 50 -13.10 -12.81 1.57
N LEU A 51 -12.39 -13.64 0.81
CA LEU A 51 -10.96 -13.47 0.53
C LEU A 51 -10.70 -12.11 -0.13
N PHE A 52 -11.54 -11.72 -1.08
CA PHE A 52 -11.42 -10.42 -1.75
C PHE A 52 -11.69 -9.27 -0.78
N TRP A 53 -12.69 -9.40 0.10
CA TRP A 53 -12.97 -8.44 1.15
C TRP A 53 -11.79 -8.30 2.14
N VAL A 54 -11.23 -9.40 2.65
CA VAL A 54 -10.04 -9.36 3.55
C VAL A 54 -8.86 -8.67 2.87
N ARG A 55 -8.60 -8.94 1.58
CA ARG A 55 -7.57 -8.22 0.80
C ARG A 55 -7.89 -6.73 0.72
N GLY A 56 -9.15 -6.39 0.55
CA GLY A 56 -9.61 -5.00 0.51
C GLY A 56 -9.39 -4.26 1.81
N GLU A 57 -9.64 -4.91 2.94
CA GLU A 57 -9.40 -4.32 4.25
C GLU A 57 -7.94 -3.91 4.44
N THR A 58 -6.97 -4.54 3.74
CA THR A 58 -5.56 -4.12 3.84
C THR A 58 -5.32 -2.69 3.34
N VAL A 59 -6.05 -2.26 2.30
CA VAL A 59 -6.00 -0.87 1.84
C VAL A 59 -6.51 0.05 2.94
N THR A 60 -7.71 -0.23 3.45
CA THR A 60 -8.36 0.55 4.51
C THR A 60 -7.52 0.64 5.77
N ARG A 61 -6.91 -0.47 6.21
CA ARG A 61 -6.06 -0.49 7.41
C ARG A 61 -4.77 0.29 7.23
N ARG A 62 -4.11 0.16 6.07
CA ARG A 62 -2.90 0.95 5.78
C ARG A 62 -3.18 2.44 5.71
N GLU A 63 -4.26 2.85 5.05
CA GLU A 63 -4.69 4.25 4.98
C GLU A 63 -5.00 4.79 6.39
N ALA A 64 -5.74 4.03 7.20
CA ALA A 64 -6.02 4.41 8.57
C ALA A 64 -4.74 4.57 9.41
N ALA A 65 -3.78 3.64 9.29
CA ALA A 65 -2.50 3.73 9.99
C ALA A 65 -1.64 4.92 9.50
N TYR A 66 -1.68 5.22 8.20
CA TYR A 66 -0.97 6.38 7.63
C TYR A 66 -1.58 7.70 8.09
N GLU A 67 -2.91 7.82 8.08
CA GLU A 67 -3.61 9.03 8.53
C GLU A 67 -3.55 9.18 10.05
N ALA A 68 -3.41 8.11 10.83
CA ALA A 68 -3.17 8.19 12.27
C ALA A 68 -1.84 8.89 12.62
N LEU A 69 -0.89 8.95 11.68
CA LEU A 69 0.36 9.72 11.83
C LEU A 69 0.19 11.19 11.43
N ARG A 70 -0.96 11.62 10.91
CA ARG A 70 -1.13 12.98 10.41
C ARG A 70 -1.09 13.97 11.57
N LEU A 71 -0.23 14.97 11.45
CA LEU A 71 -0.27 16.14 12.33
C LEU A 71 -1.32 17.13 11.81
N PRO A 72 -1.99 17.87 12.70
CA PRO A 72 -2.96 18.87 12.27
C PRO A 72 -2.24 20.04 11.59
N GLY A 73 -2.93 20.76 10.69
CA GLY A 73 -2.41 22.04 10.17
C GLY A 73 -2.50 23.17 11.19
N TYR A 74 -3.40 23.04 12.16
CA TYR A 74 -3.63 24.00 13.24
C TYR A 74 -3.90 23.28 14.55
N SER A 75 -3.32 23.80 15.64
CA SER A 75 -3.60 23.37 17.01
C SER A 75 -3.49 24.56 17.96
N SER A 76 -4.33 24.56 18.99
CA SER A 76 -4.25 25.50 20.11
C SER A 76 -3.40 24.97 21.27
N ASP A 77 -2.92 23.72 21.18
CA ASP A 77 -1.99 23.14 22.15
C ASP A 77 -0.57 23.59 21.81
N GLU A 78 0.00 24.48 22.63
CA GLU A 78 1.34 25.04 22.44
C GLU A 78 2.46 23.99 22.47
N THR A 79 2.20 22.82 23.06
CA THR A 79 3.16 21.71 23.13
C THR A 79 3.10 20.79 21.91
N ALA A 80 2.07 20.92 21.07
CA ALA A 80 1.87 20.08 19.90
C ALA A 80 2.79 20.48 18.73
N TRP A 81 2.86 19.58 17.75
CA TRP A 81 3.44 19.84 16.44
C TRP A 81 2.33 19.94 15.40
N ARG A 82 2.60 20.69 14.34
CA ARG A 82 1.67 20.90 13.22
C ARG A 82 2.38 20.76 11.89
N THR A 83 1.62 20.39 10.86
CA THR A 83 2.09 20.43 9.47
C THR A 83 1.96 21.87 8.95
N GLU A 84 3.08 22.48 8.55
CA GLU A 84 3.11 23.80 7.90
C GLU A 84 3.00 23.65 6.38
N LEU A 85 3.75 22.70 5.80
CA LEU A 85 3.79 22.48 4.36
C LEU A 85 3.80 20.98 4.03
N ASP A 86 2.93 20.58 3.11
CA ASP A 86 2.98 19.26 2.48
C ASP A 86 4.14 19.22 1.46
N GLY A 87 5.11 18.35 1.68
CA GLY A 87 6.22 18.10 0.75
C GLY A 87 5.90 16.97 -0.25
N PRO A 88 6.95 16.39 -0.89
CA PRO A 88 6.79 15.25 -1.78
C PRO A 88 6.10 14.07 -1.08
N ARG A 89 5.12 13.49 -1.76
CA ARG A 89 4.37 12.33 -1.28
C ARG A 89 4.17 11.30 -2.37
N TYR A 90 3.94 10.06 -1.97
CA TYR A 90 3.63 8.96 -2.86
C TYR A 90 2.49 8.14 -2.29
N GLU A 91 1.57 7.80 -3.18
CA GLU A 91 0.42 6.97 -2.90
C GLU A 91 0.32 5.89 -3.97
N ALA A 92 0.54 4.65 -3.57
CA ALA A 92 0.21 3.48 -4.37
C ALA A 92 -0.77 2.61 -3.61
N VAL A 93 -2.04 2.65 -4.05
CA VAL A 93 -3.08 1.78 -3.53
C VAL A 93 -3.10 0.50 -4.35
N SER A 94 -2.57 -0.59 -3.79
CA SER A 94 -2.65 -1.92 -4.38
C SER A 94 -3.52 -2.84 -3.52
N TRP A 95 -4.40 -3.57 -4.19
CA TRP A 95 -5.21 -4.67 -3.65
C TRP A 95 -4.43 -6.00 -3.65
N TRP A 96 -3.23 -6.01 -4.25
CA TRP A 96 -2.25 -7.08 -4.17
C TRP A 96 -1.19 -6.72 -3.14
N ILE A 97 -1.16 -7.47 -2.05
CA ILE A 97 -0.19 -7.35 -0.97
C ILE A 97 1.13 -7.96 -1.44
N PRO A 98 2.29 -7.31 -1.17
CA PRO A 98 2.50 -6.12 -0.33
C PRO A 98 2.55 -4.79 -1.11
N HIS A 99 2.13 -4.75 -2.37
CA HIS A 99 2.54 -3.72 -3.34
C HIS A 99 1.97 -2.31 -3.15
N GLY A 100 1.28 -2.01 -2.05
CA GLY A 100 0.85 -0.63 -1.80
C GLY A 100 1.69 0.04 -0.72
N ASN A 101 2.01 1.30 -0.94
CA ASN A 101 2.88 2.09 -0.09
C ASN A 101 2.38 3.53 -0.03
N LEU A 102 2.30 4.07 1.18
CA LEU A 102 1.92 5.45 1.45
C LEU A 102 3.09 6.10 2.18
N PHE A 103 3.62 7.19 1.63
CA PHE A 103 4.60 8.02 2.34
C PHE A 103 4.46 9.50 1.99
N ALA A 104 4.88 10.35 2.93
CA ALA A 104 5.03 11.79 2.70
C ALA A 104 6.24 12.34 3.46
N PHE A 105 6.83 13.37 2.86
CA PHE A 105 7.66 14.34 3.55
C PHE A 105 6.82 15.56 3.90
N GLU A 106 6.94 16.07 5.12
CA GLU A 106 6.17 17.19 5.65
C GLU A 106 7.12 18.17 6.33
N TRP A 107 6.95 19.46 6.11
CA TRP A 107 7.59 20.48 6.94
C TRP A 107 6.71 20.70 8.15
N VAL A 108 7.22 20.37 9.33
CA VAL A 108 6.46 20.39 10.58
C VAL A 108 7.07 21.39 11.54
N CYS A 109 6.22 22.11 12.27
CA CYS A 109 6.62 23.16 13.19
C CYS A 109 6.04 22.88 14.58
N PRO A 110 6.76 23.21 15.67
CA PRO A 110 6.12 23.26 16.98
C PRO A 110 5.11 24.41 16.98
N VAL A 111 3.95 24.21 17.61
CA VAL A 111 2.90 25.25 17.70
C VAL A 111 3.44 26.50 18.40
N SER A 112 4.34 26.33 19.37
CA SER A 112 5.03 27.42 20.07
C SER A 112 5.84 28.36 19.17
N ALA A 113 6.20 27.96 17.94
CA ALA A 113 6.86 28.83 16.98
C ALA A 113 5.89 29.84 16.31
N GLY A 114 4.59 29.72 16.58
CA GLY A 114 3.56 30.55 15.97
C GLY A 114 3.22 30.16 14.54
N TYR A 115 2.46 31.03 13.87
CA TYR A 115 1.97 30.87 12.50
C TYR A 115 2.46 32.06 11.67
N GLY A 116 3.47 31.84 10.83
CA GLY A 116 4.09 32.87 10.00
C GLY A 116 4.97 32.25 8.91
N ASP A 117 5.53 33.07 8.03
CA ASP A 117 6.10 32.61 6.74
C ASP A 117 7.39 31.79 6.86
N ASN A 118 8.00 31.68 8.04
CA ASN A 118 9.15 30.81 8.31
C ASN A 118 9.35 30.65 9.83
N PRO A 119 8.53 29.85 10.53
CA PRO A 119 8.63 29.73 11.98
C PRO A 119 9.98 29.10 12.36
N GLU A 120 10.65 29.62 13.37
CA GLU A 120 11.90 29.01 13.86
C GLU A 120 11.60 27.64 14.49
N GLY A 121 12.52 26.68 14.31
CA GLY A 121 12.40 25.35 14.91
C GLY A 121 11.53 24.36 14.13
N CYS A 122 11.09 24.72 12.92
CA CYS A 122 10.49 23.75 12.00
C CYS A 122 11.54 22.75 11.47
N LEU A 123 11.06 21.55 11.15
CA LEU A 123 11.87 20.40 10.76
C LEU A 123 11.19 19.63 9.64
N TRP A 124 11.97 18.98 8.76
CA TRP A 124 11.41 17.98 7.86
C TRP A 124 11.08 16.70 8.64
N ARG A 125 9.95 16.11 8.27
CA ARG A 125 9.44 14.84 8.79
C ARG A 125 9.13 13.91 7.64
N TYR A 126 9.49 12.64 7.77
CA TYR A 126 9.04 11.56 6.90
C TYR A 126 8.06 10.67 7.66
N ARG A 127 6.89 10.43 7.08
CA ARG A 127 5.94 9.43 7.57
C ARG A 127 5.58 8.42 6.51
N SER A 128 5.34 7.18 6.92
CA SER A 128 4.89 6.10 6.04
C SER A 128 4.10 5.04 6.79
N ALA A 129 3.23 4.31 6.09
CA ALA A 129 2.64 3.08 6.58
C ALA A 129 2.64 2.01 5.48
N PHE A 130 3.07 0.80 5.83
CA PHE A 130 3.21 -0.32 4.90
C PHE A 130 3.04 -1.67 5.61
N PHE A 131 2.75 -2.71 4.84
CA PHE A 131 2.79 -4.08 5.34
C PHE A 131 4.19 -4.66 5.13
N THR A 132 4.73 -5.35 6.13
CA THR A 132 5.98 -6.13 5.99
C THR A 132 5.76 -7.60 5.70
N THR A 133 4.50 -7.97 5.47
CA THR A 133 4.10 -9.35 5.29
C THR A 133 3.92 -9.72 3.82
N ASP A 134 3.96 -11.01 3.53
CA ASP A 134 3.62 -11.53 2.21
C ASP A 134 2.10 -11.75 2.05
N ALA A 135 1.70 -12.14 0.83
CA ALA A 135 0.30 -12.46 0.52
C ALA A 135 -0.22 -13.69 1.30
N GLN A 136 0.65 -14.63 1.69
CA GLN A 136 0.26 -15.86 2.37
C GLN A 136 -0.24 -15.58 3.79
N ALA A 137 0.37 -14.65 4.50
CA ALA A 137 -0.11 -14.27 5.83
C ALA A 137 -1.54 -13.70 5.80
N VAL A 138 -1.90 -12.96 4.75
CA VAL A 138 -3.27 -12.44 4.59
C VAL A 138 -4.24 -13.51 4.13
N HIS A 139 -3.80 -14.46 3.31
CA HIS A 139 -4.60 -15.64 2.99
C HIS A 139 -4.87 -16.47 4.26
N ALA A 140 -3.88 -16.61 5.15
CA ALA A 140 -4.05 -17.29 6.43
C ALA A 140 -5.11 -16.61 7.30
N ILE A 141 -5.17 -15.26 7.33
CA ILE A 141 -6.28 -14.56 8.00
C ILE A 141 -7.61 -15.05 7.42
N ALA A 142 -7.78 -14.99 6.10
CA ALA A 142 -9.03 -15.41 5.46
C ALA A 142 -9.38 -16.87 5.75
N TYR A 143 -8.41 -17.79 5.72
CA TYR A 143 -8.63 -19.20 6.07
C TYR A 143 -9.09 -19.39 7.51
N ASP A 144 -8.40 -18.78 8.46
CA ASP A 144 -8.65 -18.98 9.89
C ASP A 144 -9.99 -18.36 10.34
N THR A 145 -10.45 -17.32 9.65
CA THR A 145 -11.64 -16.56 10.04
C THR A 145 -12.84 -16.77 9.12
N PHE A 146 -12.75 -17.70 8.16
CA PHE A 146 -13.87 -18.03 7.30
C PHE A 146 -14.94 -18.81 8.06
N ASP A 147 -16.15 -18.28 8.10
CA ASP A 147 -17.34 -18.93 8.65
C ASP A 147 -18.50 -18.79 7.66
N GLY A 148 -18.57 -19.73 6.71
CA GLY A 148 -19.57 -19.70 5.65
C GLY A 148 -21.01 -19.69 6.16
N ALA A 149 -21.30 -20.35 7.28
CA ALA A 149 -22.63 -20.38 7.87
C ALA A 149 -23.01 -19.01 8.47
N ALA A 150 -22.12 -18.41 9.26
CA ALA A 150 -22.35 -17.08 9.80
C ALA A 150 -22.44 -16.01 8.70
N PHE A 151 -21.65 -16.15 7.63
CA PHE A 151 -21.68 -15.23 6.50
C PHE A 151 -22.99 -15.31 5.72
N ALA A 152 -23.45 -16.53 5.39
CA ALA A 152 -24.74 -16.74 4.73
C ALA A 152 -25.91 -16.18 5.57
N ALA A 153 -25.91 -16.44 6.89
CA ALA A 153 -26.92 -15.90 7.79
C ALA A 153 -26.94 -14.37 7.80
N ARG A 154 -25.77 -13.74 7.87
CA ARG A 154 -25.64 -12.27 7.87
C ARG A 154 -26.08 -11.65 6.54
N LEU A 155 -25.71 -12.25 5.42
CA LEU A 155 -26.11 -11.79 4.09
C LEU A 155 -27.64 -11.88 3.93
N ARG A 156 -28.24 -12.98 4.41
CA ARG A 156 -29.69 -13.15 4.45
C ARG A 156 -30.37 -12.09 5.32
N GLU A 157 -29.83 -11.80 6.51
CA GLU A 157 -30.33 -10.73 7.39
C GLU A 157 -30.26 -9.35 6.75
N GLN A 158 -29.26 -9.12 5.89
CA GLN A 158 -29.10 -7.89 5.11
C GLN A 158 -30.00 -7.84 3.85
N GLY A 159 -30.78 -8.89 3.59
CA GLY A 159 -31.63 -8.99 2.40
C GLY A 159 -30.86 -9.19 1.10
N VAL A 160 -29.62 -9.68 1.18
CA VAL A 160 -28.81 -10.03 0.00
C VAL A 160 -29.26 -11.40 -0.50
N ALA A 161 -29.54 -11.54 -1.78
CA ALA A 161 -29.91 -12.83 -2.36
C ALA A 161 -28.66 -13.67 -2.70
N PRO A 162 -28.70 -15.01 -2.65
CA PRO A 162 -27.55 -15.87 -2.95
C PRO A 162 -26.89 -15.60 -4.31
N GLU A 163 -27.69 -15.37 -5.35
CA GLU A 163 -27.23 -15.07 -6.71
C GLU A 163 -26.55 -13.70 -6.84
N ALA A 164 -26.73 -12.80 -5.87
CA ALA A 164 -26.05 -11.51 -5.84
C ALA A 164 -24.63 -11.60 -5.26
N VAL A 165 -24.28 -12.70 -4.61
CA VAL A 165 -22.96 -12.93 -4.03
C VAL A 165 -22.09 -13.62 -5.07
N ASP A 166 -21.39 -12.81 -5.85
CA ASP A 166 -20.35 -13.29 -6.76
C ASP A 166 -18.97 -13.20 -6.11
N ARG A 167 -17.94 -13.67 -6.82
CA ARG A 167 -16.54 -13.61 -6.36
C ARG A 167 -16.03 -12.18 -6.09
N ASN A 168 -16.71 -11.15 -6.58
CA ASN A 168 -16.31 -9.75 -6.49
C ASN A 168 -17.11 -8.98 -5.44
N TYR A 169 -18.06 -9.62 -4.76
CA TYR A 169 -18.88 -9.04 -3.71
C TYR A 169 -18.01 -8.58 -2.53
N ARG A 170 -18.27 -7.38 -1.99
CA ARG A 170 -17.31 -6.66 -1.13
C ARG A 170 -17.82 -6.25 0.25
N SER A 171 -18.99 -6.67 0.71
CA SER A 171 -19.54 -6.10 1.95
C SER A 171 -19.81 -7.11 3.07
N GLY A 172 -19.34 -6.73 4.26
CA GLY A 172 -20.12 -6.91 5.48
C GLY A 172 -20.16 -8.32 6.06
N PHE A 173 -19.04 -9.05 6.09
CA PHE A 173 -18.96 -10.42 6.64
C PHE A 173 -18.97 -10.53 8.18
N GLY A 174 -19.06 -9.41 8.90
CA GLY A 174 -19.18 -9.40 10.36
C GLY A 174 -17.93 -9.76 11.15
N GLN A 175 -16.81 -9.95 10.46
CA GLN A 175 -15.52 -10.26 11.07
C GLN A 175 -14.57 -9.05 11.07
N GLN A 176 -15.07 -7.82 10.88
CA GLN A 176 -14.26 -6.60 10.81
C GLN A 176 -13.28 -6.50 11.97
N ALA A 177 -13.77 -6.58 13.22
CA ALA A 177 -12.92 -6.39 14.40
C ALA A 177 -11.76 -7.40 14.47
N VAL A 178 -12.04 -8.68 14.19
CA VAL A 178 -11.04 -9.76 14.24
C VAL A 178 -10.03 -9.60 13.10
N VAL A 179 -10.51 -9.35 11.87
CA VAL A 179 -9.65 -9.17 10.70
C VAL A 179 -8.80 -7.92 10.83
N HIS A 180 -9.38 -6.80 11.29
CA HIS A 180 -8.66 -5.54 11.51
C HIS A 180 -7.56 -5.72 12.55
N ALA A 181 -7.83 -6.34 13.69
CA ALA A 181 -6.81 -6.58 14.71
C ALA A 181 -5.61 -7.39 14.18
N ARG A 182 -5.86 -8.42 13.36
CA ARG A 182 -4.80 -9.22 12.74
C ARG A 182 -4.02 -8.45 11.67
N LEU A 183 -4.70 -7.63 10.87
CA LEU A 183 -4.05 -6.80 9.86
C LEU A 183 -3.22 -5.68 10.50
N ASP A 184 -3.74 -5.02 11.52
CA ASP A 184 -3.05 -3.93 12.23
C ASP A 184 -1.74 -4.42 12.85
N ALA A 185 -1.71 -5.66 13.37
CA ALA A 185 -0.50 -6.28 13.88
C ALA A 185 0.61 -6.53 12.83
N MET A 186 0.27 -6.46 11.53
CA MET A 186 1.21 -6.64 10.41
C MET A 186 1.66 -5.31 9.79
N ILE A 187 1.02 -4.20 10.16
CA ILE A 187 1.36 -2.86 9.67
C ILE A 187 2.59 -2.35 10.40
N GLN A 188 3.54 -1.82 9.63
CA GLN A 188 4.62 -1.00 10.16
C GLN A 188 4.40 0.45 9.77
N THR A 189 4.59 1.33 10.74
CA THR A 189 4.64 2.76 10.54
C THR A 189 6.07 3.25 10.69
N ARG A 190 6.41 4.31 9.97
CA ARG A 190 7.60 5.11 10.24
C ARG A 190 7.16 6.54 10.41
N ASP A 191 7.72 7.19 11.42
CA ASP A 191 7.53 8.59 11.72
C ASP A 191 8.87 9.10 12.25
N VAL A 192 9.61 9.79 11.39
CA VAL A 192 10.97 10.23 11.68
C VAL A 192 11.15 11.68 11.27
N ARG A 193 11.84 12.43 12.13
CA ARG A 193 12.16 13.84 11.90
C ARG A 193 13.65 14.00 11.64
N GLU A 194 14.03 15.06 10.94
CA GLU A 194 15.42 15.31 10.56
C GLU A 194 16.38 15.47 11.76
N ASP A 195 15.88 15.92 12.92
CA ASP A 195 16.65 16.00 14.17
C ASP A 195 17.08 14.61 14.70
N THR A 196 16.27 13.59 14.40
CA THR A 196 16.54 12.19 14.73
C THR A 196 17.18 11.39 13.59
N CYS A 197 17.00 11.85 12.35
CA CYS A 197 17.49 11.18 11.14
C CYS A 197 17.81 12.23 10.07
N PRO A 198 19.07 12.74 10.00
CA PRO A 198 19.45 13.80 9.06
C PRO A 198 19.15 13.47 7.59
N GLY A 199 19.14 12.18 7.23
CA GLY A 199 18.81 11.72 5.88
C GLY A 199 17.41 12.08 5.39
N VAL A 200 16.48 12.47 6.29
CA VAL A 200 15.18 13.03 5.91
C VAL A 200 15.38 14.36 5.17
N ARG A 201 16.20 15.26 5.72
CA ARG A 201 16.53 16.54 5.09
C ARG A 201 17.29 16.33 3.79
N ASP A 202 18.34 15.51 3.83
CA ASP A 202 19.17 15.22 2.65
C ASP A 202 18.33 14.69 1.48
N GLY A 203 17.33 13.84 1.76
CA GLY A 203 16.41 13.31 0.75
C GLY A 203 15.52 14.39 0.13
N VAL A 204 14.97 15.30 0.93
CA VAL A 204 14.12 16.40 0.43
C VAL A 204 14.96 17.38 -0.39
N GLU A 205 16.15 17.75 0.08
CA GLU A 205 17.05 18.64 -0.64
C GLU A 205 17.52 18.04 -1.97
N ALA A 206 17.85 16.74 -1.97
CA ALA A 206 18.21 16.03 -3.19
C ALA A 206 17.06 16.04 -4.22
N LEU A 207 15.80 15.87 -3.78
CA LEU A 207 14.63 15.98 -4.66
C LEU A 207 14.41 17.40 -5.18
N ALA A 208 14.55 18.41 -4.30
CA ALA A 208 14.39 19.81 -4.68
C ALA A 208 15.45 20.29 -5.68
N ALA A 209 16.64 19.67 -5.67
CA ALA A 209 17.70 19.93 -6.64
C ALA A 209 17.43 19.33 -8.03
N ILE A 210 16.47 18.40 -8.17
CA ILE A 210 16.09 17.83 -9.47
C ILE A 210 15.19 18.82 -10.20
N SER A 211 15.74 19.49 -11.21
CA SER A 211 14.95 20.25 -12.17
C SER A 211 14.33 19.30 -13.20
N LEU A 212 13.03 19.05 -13.09
CA LEU A 212 12.30 18.34 -14.14
C LEU A 212 11.83 19.34 -15.21
N PRO A 213 11.97 19.01 -16.51
CA PRO A 213 11.39 19.84 -17.55
C PRO A 213 9.88 19.93 -17.36
N LEU A 214 9.32 21.14 -17.54
CA LEU A 214 7.88 21.43 -17.37
C LEU A 214 6.96 20.62 -18.31
N SER A 215 7.53 19.91 -19.30
CA SER A 215 6.80 18.99 -20.17
C SER A 215 7.36 17.58 -20.03
N PRO A 216 6.58 16.59 -19.56
CA PRO A 216 6.97 15.18 -19.56
C PRO A 216 7.07 14.57 -20.97
N TYR A 217 6.76 15.35 -22.02
CA TYR A 217 6.69 14.88 -23.42
C TYR A 217 7.49 15.73 -24.42
N GLY A 218 8.35 16.65 -23.95
CA GLY A 218 9.28 17.31 -24.87
C GLY A 218 10.41 16.35 -25.27
N PRO A 219 10.75 16.18 -26.55
CA PRO A 219 11.95 15.42 -26.89
C PRO A 219 13.17 16.07 -26.22
N PRO A 220 14.19 15.29 -25.81
CA PRO A 220 15.40 15.84 -25.23
C PRO A 220 15.98 16.92 -26.15
N ALA A 221 16.52 17.97 -25.55
CA ALA A 221 17.11 19.07 -26.29
C ALA A 221 18.13 18.54 -27.32
N GLY A 222 17.89 18.82 -28.61
CA GLY A 222 18.77 18.39 -29.71
C GLY A 222 18.25 17.27 -30.61
N THR A 223 16.97 16.90 -30.53
CA THR A 223 16.32 16.08 -31.57
C THR A 223 15.71 17.03 -32.62
N PRO A 224 15.97 16.87 -33.94
CA PRO A 224 15.53 17.80 -34.99
C PRO A 224 14.01 17.98 -35.09
#